data_AF-A0A8D3DR77-F1
#
_entry.id   AF-A0A8D3DR77-F1
#
_cell.length_a   1.000
_cell.length_b   1.000
_cell.length_c   1.000
_cell.angle_alpha   90.00
_cell.angle_beta   90.00
_cell.angle_gamma   90.00
#
_symmetry.space_group_name_H-M   'P 1'
#
loop_
_entity.id
_entity.type
_entity.pdbx_description
1 polymer ?
#
loop_
_entity_poly.entity_id
_entity_poly.type
_entity_poly.pdbx_seq_one_letter_code
_entity_poly.pdbx_strand_id
1 'polypeptide(L)'
;MKMKAGCSQLKPVVLILIFNSCLYASCQRTGLQVCKLCSGPVLNGTAVGQFCSVSAGRIEGRCCLSNDNTTDPERIIGLDLSNCSLTHVEDLHEASTALMIDLSFNPIVNLSDTAFQGFMELNYMIVPGDIACPGGNVSWSKVEVKEGNRLCEGQKNTCNQTGQLSINCPENSLCAPYGPGFFQCSCADNYHGYKCLREGEFPALEVFAPLGASTVMLSLLLWVTQRRKVKPL
;
A
#
# COMPACT_ATOMS: atom_id res chain seq x y z
N MET A 1 8.01 57.33 -36.55
CA MET A 1 8.70 56.62 -35.44
C MET A 1 7.62 55.99 -34.56
N LYS A 2 7.31 54.69 -34.74
CA LYS A 2 6.23 54.00 -34.02
C LYS A 2 6.78 52.73 -33.37
N MET A 3 6.70 52.67 -32.05
CA MET A 3 7.26 51.63 -31.19
C MET A 3 6.49 50.31 -31.34
N LYS A 4 7.25 49.20 -31.36
CA LYS A 4 6.76 47.82 -31.40
C LYS A 4 6.09 47.44 -30.07
N ALA A 5 4.96 46.74 -30.16
CA ALA A 5 4.33 46.07 -29.03
C ALA A 5 5.21 44.90 -28.57
N GLY A 6 5.74 44.98 -27.35
CA GLY A 6 6.43 43.87 -26.68
C GLY A 6 5.41 42.88 -26.14
N CYS A 7 5.22 41.78 -26.85
CA CYS A 7 4.57 40.60 -26.31
C CYS A 7 5.41 40.13 -25.11
N SER A 8 4.88 40.24 -23.89
CA SER A 8 5.50 39.68 -22.70
C SER A 8 5.42 38.16 -22.79
N GLN A 9 6.42 37.59 -23.48
CA GLN A 9 6.67 36.17 -23.54
C GLN A 9 6.80 35.66 -22.10
N LEU A 10 5.75 35.03 -21.60
CA LEU A 10 5.87 34.12 -20.46
C LEU A 10 6.91 33.10 -20.90
N LYS A 11 8.13 33.18 -20.34
CA LYS A 11 9.26 32.38 -20.81
C LYS A 11 8.81 30.92 -20.88
N PRO A 12 8.91 30.24 -22.04
CA PRO A 12 8.50 28.85 -22.18
C PRO A 12 9.23 27.94 -21.18
N VAL A 13 10.37 28.39 -20.65
CA VAL A 13 11.14 27.75 -19.58
C VAL A 13 10.33 27.53 -18.29
N VAL A 14 9.44 28.45 -17.89
CA VAL A 14 8.64 28.31 -16.66
C VAL A 14 7.51 27.29 -16.83
N LEU A 15 6.88 27.27 -18.02
CA LEU A 15 5.86 26.27 -18.34
C LEU A 15 6.48 24.87 -18.51
N ILE A 16 7.67 24.79 -19.12
CA ILE A 16 8.46 23.54 -19.24
C ILE A 16 8.91 23.04 -17.87
N LEU A 17 9.25 23.92 -16.92
CA LEU A 17 9.63 23.53 -15.55
C LEU A 17 8.44 22.93 -14.78
N ILE A 18 7.23 23.52 -14.88
CA ILE A 18 6.04 22.97 -14.21
C ILE A 18 5.65 21.62 -14.86
N PHE A 19 5.73 21.51 -16.18
CA PHE A 19 5.44 20.27 -16.89
C PHE A 19 6.50 19.19 -16.61
N ASN A 20 7.79 19.55 -16.55
CA ASN A 20 8.85 18.64 -16.12
C ASN A 20 8.72 18.25 -14.65
N SER A 21 8.32 19.14 -13.74
CA SER A 21 8.12 18.76 -12.34
C SER A 21 6.92 17.82 -12.14
N CYS A 22 5.89 17.92 -12.97
CA CYS A 22 4.78 16.95 -12.99
C CYS A 22 5.15 15.63 -13.70
N LEU A 23 6.11 15.63 -14.64
CA LEU A 23 6.57 14.44 -15.35
C LEU A 23 7.81 13.76 -14.73
N TYR A 24 8.56 14.46 -13.87
CA TYR A 24 9.66 13.92 -13.06
C TYR A 24 9.21 13.42 -11.68
N ALA A 25 7.90 13.38 -11.43
CA ALA A 25 7.35 12.26 -10.66
C ALA A 25 7.34 10.99 -11.53
N SER A 26 8.44 10.73 -12.25
CA SER A 26 8.78 9.38 -12.66
C SER A 26 8.74 8.58 -11.37
N CYS A 27 7.78 7.65 -11.27
CA CYS A 27 7.84 6.58 -10.29
C CYS A 27 9.24 5.98 -10.39
N GLN A 28 10.12 6.43 -9.51
CA GLN A 28 11.37 5.76 -9.25
C GLN A 28 10.88 4.42 -8.73
N ARG A 29 10.97 3.38 -9.56
CA ARG A 29 10.86 1.98 -9.12
C ARG A 29 12.01 1.81 -8.13
N THR A 30 11.83 2.29 -6.91
CA THR A 30 12.59 1.85 -5.75
C THR A 30 12.34 0.36 -5.76
N GLY A 31 13.35 -0.42 -6.18
CA GLY A 31 13.23 -1.86 -6.20
C GLY A 31 12.74 -2.30 -4.83
N LEU A 32 11.70 -3.13 -4.80
CA LEU A 32 11.04 -3.60 -3.59
C LEU A 32 12.11 -4.10 -2.61
N GLN A 33 12.30 -3.36 -1.51
CA GLN A 33 13.39 -3.61 -0.56
C GLN A 33 13.19 -4.96 0.12
N VAL A 34 11.94 -5.32 0.38
CA VAL A 34 11.57 -6.61 0.99
C VAL A 34 12.04 -7.80 0.15
N CYS A 35 12.09 -7.67 -1.18
CA CYS A 35 12.57 -8.72 -2.08
C CYS A 35 14.09 -8.92 -2.03
N LYS A 36 14.82 -8.01 -1.39
CA LYS A 36 16.28 -8.05 -1.21
C LYS A 36 16.69 -8.15 0.25
N LEU A 37 15.73 -8.37 1.16
CA LEU A 37 15.96 -8.44 2.60
C LEU A 37 16.99 -9.54 2.96
N CYS A 38 17.04 -10.61 2.16
CA CYS A 38 18.15 -11.56 2.19
C CYS A 38 18.68 -11.92 0.80
N SER A 39 19.97 -12.25 0.74
CA SER A 39 20.69 -12.57 -0.49
C SER A 39 20.14 -13.81 -1.19
N GLY A 40 20.08 -13.79 -2.51
CA GLY A 40 19.69 -14.94 -3.34
C GLY A 40 18.24 -14.86 -3.84
N PRO A 41 17.90 -15.64 -4.88
CA PRO A 41 16.53 -15.72 -5.39
C PRO A 41 15.69 -16.75 -4.62
N VAL A 42 14.37 -16.69 -4.78
CA VAL A 42 13.47 -17.82 -4.46
C VAL A 42 13.97 -19.08 -5.17
N LEU A 43 14.06 -20.20 -4.45
CA LEU A 43 14.51 -21.47 -5.01
C LEU A 43 13.32 -22.31 -5.47
N ASN A 44 13.40 -22.96 -6.63
CA ASN A 44 12.30 -23.77 -7.17
C ASN A 44 11.81 -24.90 -6.25
N GLY A 45 12.66 -25.36 -5.33
CA GLY A 45 12.32 -26.42 -4.37
C GLY A 45 11.59 -25.93 -3.11
N THR A 46 11.52 -24.61 -2.85
CA THR A 46 10.80 -24.08 -1.69
C THR A 46 9.30 -24.02 -1.96
N ALA A 47 8.50 -23.95 -0.90
CA ALA A 47 7.04 -23.83 -1.03
C ALA A 47 6.65 -22.60 -1.87
N VAL A 48 7.31 -21.46 -1.62
CA VAL A 48 7.12 -20.22 -2.39
C VAL A 48 7.55 -20.39 -3.84
N GLY A 49 8.67 -21.07 -4.11
CA GLY A 49 9.13 -21.34 -5.48
C GLY A 49 8.13 -22.18 -6.29
N GLN A 50 7.61 -23.25 -5.67
CA GLN A 50 6.57 -24.09 -6.27
C GLN A 50 5.27 -23.31 -6.50
N PHE A 51 4.82 -22.56 -5.50
CA PHE A 51 3.66 -21.68 -5.60
C PHE A 51 3.81 -20.65 -6.73
N CYS A 52 5.00 -20.05 -6.84
CA CYS A 52 5.29 -19.07 -7.87
C CYS A 52 5.20 -19.67 -9.27
N SER A 53 5.76 -20.87 -9.45
CA SER A 53 5.69 -21.60 -10.73
C SER A 53 4.25 -21.93 -11.11
N VAL A 54 3.42 -22.37 -10.16
CA VAL A 54 2.00 -22.70 -10.42
C VAL A 54 1.19 -21.45 -10.74
N SER A 55 1.52 -20.32 -10.12
CA SER A 55 0.83 -19.04 -10.31
C SER A 55 1.31 -18.28 -11.55
N ALA A 56 2.19 -18.88 -12.37
CA ALA A 56 2.86 -18.22 -13.49
C ALA A 56 3.55 -16.89 -13.10
N GLY A 57 4.03 -16.80 -11.86
CA GLY A 57 4.67 -15.62 -11.32
C GLY A 57 6.12 -15.47 -11.78
N ARG A 58 6.63 -14.24 -11.71
CA ARG A 58 8.03 -13.89 -11.97
C ARG A 58 8.80 -13.79 -10.66
N ILE A 59 9.92 -14.50 -10.57
CA ILE A 59 10.82 -14.38 -9.41
C ILE A 59 11.66 -13.11 -9.55
N GLU A 60 11.67 -12.29 -8.50
CA GLU A 60 12.59 -11.16 -8.34
C GLU A 60 13.15 -11.17 -6.91
N GLY A 61 14.43 -11.51 -6.78
CA GLY A 61 15.03 -11.76 -5.47
C GLY A 61 14.24 -12.79 -4.69
N ARG A 62 13.83 -12.44 -3.48
CA ARG A 62 13.03 -13.25 -2.55
C ARG A 62 11.52 -13.17 -2.78
N CYS A 63 11.08 -12.43 -3.79
CA CYS A 63 9.66 -12.29 -4.09
C CYS A 63 9.25 -13.11 -5.31
N CYS A 64 8.02 -13.62 -5.25
CA CYS A 64 7.24 -13.98 -6.41
C CYS A 64 6.29 -12.83 -6.75
N LEU A 65 6.44 -12.29 -7.95
CA LEU A 65 5.63 -11.20 -8.48
C LEU A 65 4.57 -11.76 -9.42
N SER A 66 3.32 -11.33 -9.28
CA SER A 66 2.27 -11.56 -10.27
C SER A 66 1.97 -10.27 -10.99
N ASN A 67 1.60 -10.42 -12.26
CA ASN A 67 0.92 -9.38 -12.99
C ASN A 67 -0.41 -9.93 -13.50
N ASP A 68 -1.51 -9.54 -12.85
CA ASP A 68 -2.83 -10.05 -13.19
C ASP A 68 -3.36 -9.46 -14.52
N ASN A 69 -2.85 -8.28 -14.94
CA ASN A 69 -3.19 -7.62 -16.21
C ASN A 69 -2.12 -6.58 -16.60
N THR A 70 -1.91 -6.34 -17.90
CA THR A 70 -0.86 -5.42 -18.40
C THR A 70 -0.96 -3.96 -17.89
N THR A 71 -2.08 -3.57 -17.30
CA THR A 71 -2.34 -2.26 -16.70
C THR A 71 -2.09 -2.17 -15.20
N ASP A 72 -2.10 -3.30 -14.49
CA ASP A 72 -1.94 -3.30 -13.03
C ASP A 72 -0.46 -3.32 -12.65
N PRO A 73 -0.09 -2.66 -11.54
CA PRO A 73 1.27 -2.74 -11.03
C PRO A 73 1.59 -4.18 -10.60
N GLU A 74 2.82 -4.64 -10.87
CA GLU A 74 3.31 -5.93 -10.35
C GLU A 74 3.12 -5.98 -8.83
N ARG A 75 2.45 -7.02 -8.35
CA ARG A 75 2.18 -7.25 -6.92
C ARG A 75 2.98 -8.43 -6.40
N ILE A 76 3.44 -8.37 -5.15
CA ILE A 76 4.09 -9.50 -4.49
C ILE A 76 3.01 -10.49 -4.08
N ILE A 77 3.01 -11.68 -4.67
CA ILE A 77 2.09 -12.78 -4.31
C ILE A 77 2.75 -13.82 -3.41
N GLY A 78 4.08 -13.86 -3.36
CA GLY A 78 4.83 -14.78 -2.51
C GLY A 78 6.12 -14.16 -2.01
N LEU A 79 6.52 -14.47 -0.77
CA LEU A 79 7.74 -13.97 -0.15
C LEU A 79 8.49 -15.12 0.54
N ASP A 80 9.70 -15.41 0.07
CA ASP A 80 10.56 -16.47 0.60
C ASP A 80 11.72 -15.86 1.40
N LEU A 81 11.53 -15.77 2.72
CA LEU A 81 12.56 -15.35 3.66
C LEU A 81 13.07 -16.55 4.48
N SER A 82 12.93 -17.76 3.94
CA SER A 82 13.42 -18.97 4.60
C SER A 82 14.95 -18.98 4.66
N ASN A 83 15.50 -19.49 5.77
CA ASN A 83 16.95 -19.65 5.97
C ASN A 83 17.76 -18.36 5.74
N CYS A 84 17.23 -17.22 6.21
CA CYS A 84 17.84 -15.90 6.08
C CYS A 84 18.56 -15.43 7.36
N SER A 85 18.70 -16.32 8.36
CA SER A 85 19.28 -16.02 9.68
C SER A 85 18.58 -14.85 10.40
N LEU A 86 17.28 -14.67 10.16
CA LEU A 86 16.48 -13.61 10.77
C LEU A 86 16.19 -13.93 12.24
N THR A 87 16.45 -12.99 13.14
CA THR A 87 16.08 -13.10 14.57
C THR A 87 14.79 -12.37 14.91
N HIS A 88 14.45 -11.36 14.10
CA HIS A 88 13.25 -10.52 14.22
C HIS A 88 12.66 -10.27 12.83
N VAL A 89 11.35 -10.07 12.79
CA VAL A 89 10.61 -9.74 11.56
C VAL A 89 9.82 -8.48 11.82
N GLU A 90 10.21 -7.39 11.17
CA GLU A 90 9.55 -6.10 11.19
C GLU A 90 9.47 -5.57 9.76
N ASP A 91 8.47 -4.72 9.49
CA ASP A 91 8.33 -3.98 8.23
C ASP A 91 8.27 -4.84 6.95
N LEU A 92 7.26 -5.69 6.85
CA LEU A 92 6.97 -6.46 5.63
C LEU A 92 5.87 -5.80 4.77
N HIS A 93 5.43 -4.58 5.06
CA HIS A 93 4.22 -3.99 4.45
C HIS A 93 4.29 -3.84 2.92
N GLU A 94 5.49 -3.74 2.33
CA GLU A 94 5.68 -3.79 0.88
C GLU A 94 5.12 -5.08 0.25
N ALA A 95 5.09 -6.17 1.01
CA ALA A 95 4.56 -7.47 0.62
C ALA A 95 3.14 -7.74 1.14
N SER A 96 2.38 -6.71 1.54
CA SER A 96 1.02 -6.87 2.12
C SER A 96 0.01 -7.60 1.21
N THR A 97 0.27 -7.68 -0.10
CA THR A 97 -0.52 -8.47 -1.06
C THR A 97 -0.12 -9.95 -1.14
N ALA A 98 0.87 -10.39 -0.36
CA ALA A 98 1.37 -11.76 -0.44
C ALA A 98 0.31 -12.77 0.01
N LEU A 99 0.10 -13.79 -0.83
CA LEU A 99 -0.75 -14.96 -0.54
C LEU A 99 0.03 -16.01 0.26
N MET A 100 1.35 -16.07 0.09
CA MET A 100 2.25 -17.02 0.75
C MET A 100 3.51 -16.36 1.31
N ILE A 101 3.85 -16.66 2.57
CA ILE A 101 5.09 -16.20 3.21
C ILE A 101 5.80 -17.39 3.87
N ASP A 102 7.10 -17.53 3.61
CA ASP A 102 7.94 -18.54 4.24
C ASP A 102 9.05 -17.88 5.09
N LEU A 103 9.00 -18.11 6.40
CA LEU A 103 9.97 -17.69 7.40
C LEU A 103 10.69 -18.89 8.05
N SER A 104 10.54 -20.09 7.50
CA SER A 104 11.15 -21.30 8.03
C SER A 104 12.67 -21.22 8.13
N PHE A 105 13.26 -22.07 8.98
CA PHE A 105 14.71 -22.17 9.15
C PHE A 105 15.40 -20.86 9.57
N ASN A 106 14.70 -19.98 10.29
CA ASN A 106 15.28 -18.78 10.90
C ASN A 106 15.32 -18.91 12.44
N PRO A 107 16.33 -18.32 13.11
CA PRO A 107 16.40 -18.27 14.57
C PRO A 107 15.46 -17.19 15.18
N ILE A 108 14.21 -17.14 14.73
CA ILE A 108 13.20 -16.21 15.24
C ILE A 108 12.74 -16.71 16.61
N VAL A 109 12.73 -15.85 17.61
CA VAL A 109 12.29 -16.19 18.98
C VAL A 109 10.83 -15.81 19.22
N ASN A 110 10.39 -14.72 18.61
CA ASN A 110 9.01 -14.27 18.70
C ASN A 110 8.64 -13.51 17.43
N LEU A 111 7.37 -13.57 17.07
CA LEU A 111 6.81 -12.92 15.90
C LEU A 111 5.76 -11.91 16.36
N SER A 112 5.91 -10.64 15.96
CA SER A 112 4.89 -9.64 16.28
C SER A 112 3.68 -9.83 15.37
N ASP A 113 2.49 -9.99 15.96
CA ASP A 113 1.24 -10.03 15.20
C ASP A 113 1.06 -8.76 14.35
N THR A 114 1.54 -7.61 14.82
CA THR A 114 1.40 -6.33 14.09
C THR A 114 2.20 -6.28 12.79
N ALA A 115 3.24 -7.10 12.63
CA ALA A 115 4.03 -7.16 11.40
C ALA A 115 3.21 -7.63 10.19
N PHE A 116 2.07 -8.29 10.44
CA PHE A 116 1.16 -8.82 9.43
C PHE A 116 -0.16 -8.03 9.33
N GLN A 117 -0.22 -6.84 9.92
CA GLN A 117 -1.34 -5.92 9.69
C GLN A 117 -1.40 -5.50 8.22
N GLY A 118 -2.60 -5.56 7.65
CA GLY A 118 -2.86 -5.28 6.24
C GLY A 118 -2.64 -6.45 5.29
N PHE A 119 -2.18 -7.62 5.77
CA PHE A 119 -2.02 -8.83 4.95
C PHE A 119 -3.36 -9.55 4.76
N MET A 120 -4.29 -8.88 4.07
CA MET A 120 -5.68 -9.34 3.93
C MET A 120 -5.81 -10.60 3.07
N GLU A 121 -4.89 -10.80 2.12
CA GLU A 121 -4.89 -11.94 1.19
C GLU A 121 -4.02 -13.11 1.66
N LEU A 122 -3.24 -12.95 2.73
CA LEU A 122 -2.34 -14.01 3.20
C LEU A 122 -3.12 -15.28 3.51
N ASN A 123 -2.73 -16.39 2.89
CA ASN A 123 -3.47 -17.65 3.01
C ASN A 123 -2.58 -18.82 3.41
N TYR A 124 -1.27 -18.71 3.19
CA TYR A 124 -0.29 -19.71 3.57
C TYR A 124 0.90 -19.05 4.26
N MET A 125 1.24 -19.54 5.45
CA MET A 125 2.42 -19.08 6.17
C MET A 125 3.19 -20.25 6.75
N ILE A 126 4.51 -20.23 6.58
CA ILE A 126 5.42 -21.22 7.16
C ILE A 126 6.33 -20.50 8.12
N VAL A 127 6.36 -20.92 9.38
CA VAL A 127 7.19 -20.35 10.45
C VAL A 127 7.98 -21.44 11.16
N PRO A 128 9.03 -21.12 11.94
CA PRO A 128 9.68 -22.11 12.80
C PRO A 128 8.67 -22.79 13.75
N GLY A 129 8.85 -24.08 14.04
CA GLY A 129 7.82 -24.90 14.70
C GLY A 129 7.40 -24.45 16.11
N ASP A 130 8.34 -23.82 16.83
CA ASP A 130 8.17 -23.24 18.15
C ASP A 130 7.45 -21.88 18.14
N ILE A 131 7.34 -21.24 16.97
CA ILE A 131 6.64 -19.98 16.77
C ILE A 131 5.16 -20.23 16.47
N ALA A 132 4.28 -19.48 17.12
CA ALA A 132 2.86 -19.51 16.85
C ALA A 132 2.54 -18.78 15.53
N CYS A 133 1.47 -19.21 14.84
CA CYS A 133 0.95 -18.48 13.70
C CYS A 133 0.48 -17.08 14.14
N PRO A 134 0.67 -16.02 13.33
CA PRO A 134 0.11 -14.70 13.62
C PRO A 134 -1.39 -14.75 13.88
N GLY A 135 -1.85 -14.02 14.89
CA GLY A 135 -3.24 -14.06 15.35
C GLY A 135 -3.65 -15.39 16.01
N GLY A 136 -2.70 -16.30 16.25
CA GLY A 136 -2.91 -17.60 16.88
C GLY A 136 -3.71 -18.60 16.03
N ASN A 137 -3.88 -19.82 16.55
CA ASN A 137 -4.52 -20.92 15.81
C ASN A 137 -5.96 -20.63 15.37
N VAL A 138 -6.67 -19.75 16.09
CA VAL A 138 -8.06 -19.37 15.77
C VAL A 138 -8.17 -18.55 14.47
N SER A 139 -7.10 -17.87 14.08
CA SER A 139 -7.04 -17.04 12.87
C SER A 139 -6.81 -17.85 11.60
N TRP A 140 -6.57 -19.15 11.72
CA TRP A 140 -6.28 -20.05 10.60
C TRP A 140 -7.26 -21.22 10.56
N SER A 141 -7.53 -21.73 9.36
CA SER A 141 -8.39 -22.89 9.17
C SER A 141 -7.69 -24.16 9.59
N LYS A 142 -6.39 -24.22 9.38
CA LYS A 142 -5.56 -25.38 9.67
C LYS A 142 -4.18 -24.93 10.14
N VAL A 143 -3.71 -25.54 11.22
CA VAL A 143 -2.36 -25.35 11.75
C VAL A 143 -1.74 -26.72 11.99
N GLU A 144 -0.60 -26.99 11.36
CA GLU A 144 0.13 -28.25 11.48
C GLU A 144 1.61 -27.99 11.75
N VAL A 145 2.26 -28.89 12.49
CA VAL A 145 3.71 -28.88 12.65
C VAL A 145 4.28 -30.06 11.87
N LYS A 146 5.15 -29.78 10.89
CA LYS A 146 5.82 -30.78 10.05
C LYS A 146 7.30 -30.45 9.94
N GLU A 147 8.14 -31.45 10.16
CA GLU A 147 9.60 -31.35 9.95
C GLU A 147 10.24 -30.15 10.68
N GLY A 148 9.75 -29.82 11.87
CA GLY A 148 10.26 -28.70 12.68
C GLY A 148 9.74 -27.32 12.27
N ASN A 149 8.85 -27.24 11.26
CA ASN A 149 8.17 -26.01 10.85
C ASN A 149 6.69 -26.06 11.22
N ARG A 150 6.10 -24.90 11.49
CA ARG A 150 4.65 -24.73 11.65
C ARG A 150 4.06 -24.13 10.40
N LEU A 151 3.03 -24.77 9.88
CA LEU A 151 2.29 -24.39 8.70
C LEU A 151 0.93 -23.84 9.13
N CYS A 152 0.62 -22.64 8.66
CA CYS A 152 -0.62 -21.92 8.92
C CYS A 152 -1.35 -21.76 7.59
N GLU A 153 -2.51 -22.39 7.44
CA GLU A 153 -3.24 -22.45 6.17
C GLU A 153 -4.68 -21.95 6.34
N GLY A 154 -5.15 -21.18 5.35
CA GLY A 154 -6.52 -20.71 5.28
C GLY A 154 -6.83 -19.61 6.29
N GLN A 155 -6.30 -18.41 6.10
CA GLN A 155 -6.61 -17.26 6.95
C GLN A 155 -8.12 -17.06 7.04
N LYS A 156 -8.63 -16.98 8.26
CA LYS A 156 -10.05 -16.75 8.53
C LYS A 156 -10.34 -15.26 8.56
N ASN A 157 -11.49 -14.88 8.02
CA ASN A 157 -11.99 -13.52 8.20
C ASN A 157 -12.47 -13.32 9.65
N THR A 158 -11.78 -12.45 10.38
CA THR A 158 -12.10 -12.06 11.76
C THR A 158 -13.54 -11.54 11.91
N CYS A 159 -14.07 -10.84 10.89
CA CYS A 159 -15.43 -10.30 10.90
C CYS A 159 -16.53 -11.37 10.85
N ASN A 160 -16.21 -12.57 10.35
CA ASN A 160 -17.17 -13.67 10.25
C ASN A 160 -17.21 -14.53 11.52
N GLN A 161 -16.39 -14.23 12.53
CA GLN A 161 -16.33 -14.99 13.77
C GLN A 161 -17.43 -14.54 14.73
N THR A 162 -18.63 -15.11 14.55
CA THR A 162 -19.87 -14.77 15.28
C THR A 162 -19.87 -15.06 16.79
N GLY A 163 -18.77 -15.54 17.38
CA GLY A 163 -18.77 -16.06 18.76
C GLY A 163 -17.75 -15.50 19.75
N GLN A 164 -16.67 -14.85 19.30
CA GLN A 164 -15.52 -14.57 20.20
C GLN A 164 -15.27 -13.08 20.47
N LEU A 165 -15.67 -12.18 19.56
CA LEU A 165 -15.70 -10.73 19.77
C LEU A 165 -17.04 -10.18 19.26
N SER A 166 -17.78 -9.42 20.08
CA SER A 166 -18.81 -8.52 19.56
C SER A 166 -18.10 -7.37 18.84
N ILE A 167 -17.78 -7.56 17.56
CA ILE A 167 -17.12 -6.54 16.75
C ILE A 167 -18.15 -5.44 16.46
N ASN A 168 -18.13 -4.41 17.30
CA ASN A 168 -19.02 -3.25 17.16
C ASN A 168 -18.27 -2.15 16.43
N CYS A 169 -18.42 -2.11 15.10
CA CYS A 169 -17.99 -0.97 14.33
C CYS A 169 -18.91 0.25 14.59
N PRO A 170 -18.38 1.49 14.54
CA PRO A 170 -19.19 2.70 14.61
C PRO A 170 -20.35 2.74 13.61
N GLU A 171 -21.30 3.64 13.82
CA GLU A 171 -22.38 3.90 12.87
C GLU A 171 -21.80 4.20 11.47
N ASN A 172 -22.48 3.71 10.43
CA ASN A 172 -22.08 3.85 9.03
C ASN A 172 -20.71 3.25 8.68
N SER A 173 -20.25 2.26 9.46
CA SER A 173 -19.04 1.50 9.17
C SER A 173 -19.27 0.00 9.27
N LEU A 174 -18.50 -0.74 8.49
CA LEU A 174 -18.56 -2.19 8.36
C LEU A 174 -17.23 -2.80 8.78
N CYS A 175 -17.29 -3.98 9.39
CA CYS A 175 -16.09 -4.74 9.70
C CYS A 175 -15.44 -5.22 8.40
N ALA A 176 -14.14 -4.99 8.27
CA ALA A 176 -13.30 -5.51 7.20
C ALA A 176 -12.09 -6.26 7.79
N PRO A 177 -11.61 -7.35 7.16
CA PRO A 177 -10.41 -8.04 7.60
C PRO A 177 -9.18 -7.15 7.47
N TYR A 178 -8.19 -7.30 8.35
CA TYR A 178 -6.97 -6.49 8.33
C TYR A 178 -5.69 -7.31 8.60
N GLY A 179 -5.69 -8.56 8.17
CA GLY A 179 -4.62 -9.54 8.41
C GLY A 179 -4.99 -10.61 9.44
N PRO A 180 -4.09 -11.57 9.72
CA PRO A 180 -4.36 -12.68 10.62
C PRO A 180 -4.75 -12.20 12.03
N GLY A 181 -5.99 -12.45 12.45
CA GLY A 181 -6.49 -12.06 13.77
C GLY A 181 -6.80 -10.57 13.94
N PHE A 182 -6.66 -9.77 12.89
CA PHE A 182 -6.99 -8.34 12.90
C PHE A 182 -8.24 -8.03 12.08
N PHE A 183 -8.90 -6.94 12.47
CA PHE A 183 -9.98 -6.32 11.72
C PHE A 183 -9.83 -4.80 11.76
N GLN A 184 -10.48 -4.14 10.83
CA GLN A 184 -10.65 -2.69 10.83
C GLN A 184 -12.13 -2.35 10.55
N CYS A 185 -12.54 -1.14 10.90
CA CYS A 185 -13.86 -0.64 10.53
C CYS A 185 -13.71 0.32 9.36
N SER A 186 -14.16 -0.12 8.19
CA SER A 186 -14.18 0.66 6.96
C SER A 186 -15.52 1.36 6.83
N CYS A 187 -15.58 2.54 6.22
CA CYS A 187 -16.86 3.19 6.00
C CYS A 187 -17.74 2.35 5.06
N ALA A 188 -19.04 2.32 5.35
CA ALA A 188 -20.03 1.75 4.44
C ALA A 188 -20.10 2.58 3.15
N ASP A 189 -20.70 2.00 2.12
CA ASP A 189 -20.84 2.67 0.83
C ASP A 189 -21.50 4.05 0.98
N ASN A 190 -21.00 5.04 0.24
CA ASN A 190 -21.37 6.46 0.30
C ASN A 190 -20.97 7.22 1.59
N TYR A 191 -20.38 6.56 2.59
CA TYR A 191 -19.85 7.21 3.78
C TYR A 191 -18.33 7.36 3.72
N HIS A 192 -17.81 8.46 4.25
CA HIS A 192 -16.39 8.74 4.25
C HIS A 192 -15.97 9.70 5.37
N GLY A 193 -14.67 9.94 5.49
CA GLY A 193 -14.09 10.85 6.48
C GLY A 193 -13.94 10.24 7.87
N TYR A 194 -13.54 11.07 8.83
CA TYR A 194 -13.33 10.64 10.21
C TYR A 194 -14.64 10.08 10.79
N LYS A 195 -14.59 8.83 11.29
CA LYS A 195 -15.74 8.09 11.85
C LYS A 195 -16.91 7.91 10.87
N CYS A 196 -16.68 8.01 9.55
CA CYS A 196 -17.72 7.78 8.55
C CYS A 196 -18.96 8.68 8.70
N LEU A 197 -18.74 9.92 9.17
CA LEU A 197 -19.81 10.88 9.45
C LEU A 197 -20.23 11.71 8.23
N ARG A 198 -19.50 11.61 7.11
CA ARG A 198 -19.83 12.35 5.89
C ARG A 198 -20.47 11.40 4.89
N GLU A 199 -21.55 11.84 4.28
CA GLU A 199 -22.29 11.11 3.26
C GLU A 199 -22.18 11.83 1.91
N GLY A 200 -22.15 11.06 0.82
CA GLY A 200 -22.15 11.58 -0.55
C GLY A 200 -20.76 12.06 -1.00
N GLU A 201 -20.72 12.94 -2.00
CA GLU A 201 -19.48 13.50 -2.51
C GLU A 201 -19.20 14.88 -1.93
N PHE A 202 -17.92 15.24 -1.80
CA PHE A 202 -17.54 16.59 -1.41
C PHE A 202 -18.02 17.58 -2.49
N PRO A 203 -18.78 18.64 -2.15
CA PRO A 203 -19.31 19.61 -3.12
C PRO A 203 -18.20 20.55 -3.61
N ALA A 204 -17.31 20.01 -4.44
CA ALA A 204 -16.09 20.67 -4.87
C ALA A 204 -16.36 21.99 -5.57
N LEU A 205 -17.39 22.05 -6.43
CA LEU A 205 -17.75 23.27 -7.15
C LEU A 205 -18.23 24.37 -6.20
N GLU A 206 -19.06 24.05 -5.22
CA GLU A 206 -19.61 25.03 -4.28
C GLU A 206 -18.51 25.65 -3.40
N VAL A 207 -17.49 24.86 -3.05
CA VAL A 207 -16.37 25.34 -2.22
C VAL A 207 -15.30 26.03 -3.07
N PHE A 208 -14.86 25.41 -4.16
CA PHE A 208 -13.73 25.91 -4.94
C PHE A 208 -14.11 27.02 -5.92
N ALA A 209 -15.34 27.10 -6.41
CA ALA A 209 -15.71 28.17 -7.35
C ALA A 209 -15.65 29.57 -6.71
N PRO A 210 -16.22 29.80 -5.50
CA PRO A 210 -16.07 31.10 -4.82
C PRO A 210 -14.61 31.41 -4.49
N LEU A 211 -13.85 30.44 -3.97
CA LEU A 211 -12.43 30.60 -3.65
C LEU A 211 -11.59 30.96 -4.89
N GLY A 212 -11.83 30.27 -6.01
CA GLY A 212 -11.19 30.55 -7.29
C GLY A 212 -11.54 31.94 -7.80
N ALA A 213 -12.83 32.30 -7.81
CA ALA A 213 -13.30 33.61 -8.24
C ALA A 213 -12.70 34.74 -7.39
N SER A 214 -12.70 34.61 -6.05
CA SER A 214 -12.09 35.61 -5.17
C SER A 214 -10.59 35.76 -5.41
N THR A 215 -9.88 34.64 -5.65
CA THR A 215 -8.45 34.66 -5.93
C THR A 215 -8.13 35.37 -7.23
N VAL A 216 -8.90 35.09 -8.30
CA VAL A 216 -8.76 35.78 -9.59
C VAL A 216 -9.05 37.27 -9.46
N MET A 217 -10.13 37.64 -8.76
CA MET A 217 -10.49 39.04 -8.57
C MET A 217 -9.43 39.80 -7.77
N LEU A 218 -8.94 39.24 -6.66
CA LEU A 218 -7.85 39.83 -5.88
C LEU A 218 -6.57 39.95 -6.71
N SER A 219 -6.22 38.93 -7.50
CA SER A 219 -5.05 38.95 -8.38
C SER A 219 -5.16 40.05 -9.44
N LEU A 220 -6.33 40.23 -10.05
CA LEU A 220 -6.60 41.31 -11.01
C LEU A 220 -6.52 42.69 -10.34
N LEU A 221 -7.09 42.85 -9.15
CA LEU A 221 -7.03 44.09 -8.38
C LEU A 221 -5.59 44.45 -8.02
N LEU A 222 -4.81 43.49 -7.51
CA LEU A 222 -3.39 43.68 -7.20
C LEU A 222 -2.58 44.00 -8.47
N TRP A 223 -2.86 43.33 -9.59
CA TRP A 223 -2.21 43.63 -10.86
C TRP A 223 -2.47 45.07 -11.33
N VAL A 224 -3.74 45.51 -11.29
CA VAL A 224 -4.12 46.86 -11.72
C VAL A 224 -3.55 47.94 -10.81
N THR A 225 -3.60 47.73 -9.49
CA THR A 225 -3.21 48.75 -8.50
C THR A 225 -1.71 48.81 -8.26
N GLN A 226 -1.03 47.66 -8.18
CA GLN A 226 0.40 47.59 -7.84
C GLN A 226 1.31 47.63 -9.07
N ARG A 227 0.98 46.94 -10.17
CA ARG A 227 1.88 46.85 -11.34
C ARG A 227 1.82 48.07 -12.28
N ARG A 228 0.68 48.76 -12.36
CA ARG A 228 0.56 49.96 -13.24
C ARG A 228 1.25 51.22 -12.69
N LYS A 229 1.74 51.18 -11.45
CA LYS A 229 2.45 52.30 -10.79
C LYS A 229 3.97 52.16 -10.81
N VAL A 230 4.51 51.04 -11.29
CA VAL A 230 5.95 50.85 -11.47
C VAL A 230 6.34 51.42 -12.84
N LYS A 231 7.12 52.50 -12.84
CA LYS A 231 7.71 53.05 -14.06
C LYS A 231 8.69 52.01 -14.64
N PRO A 232 8.68 51.74 -15.95
CA PRO A 232 9.75 50.96 -16.56
C PRO A 232 11.09 51.71 -16.37
N LEU A 233 12.12 50.99 -15.94
CA LEU A 233 13.51 51.47 -15.97
C LEU A 233 13.99 51.56 -17.43
#